data_AF-A0A917J3N9-F1
#
_entry.id   AF-A0A917J3N9-F1
#
_cell.length_a   1.000
_cell.length_b   1.000
_cell.length_c   1.000
_cell.angle_alpha   90.00
_cell.angle_beta   90.00
_cell.angle_gamma   90.00
#
_symmetry.space_group_name_H-M   'P 1'
#
loop_
_entity.id
_entity.type
_entity.pdbx_description
1 polymer ?
#
loop_
_entity_poly.entity_id
_entity_poly.type
_entity_poly.pdbx_seq_one_letter_code
_entity_poly.pdbx_strand_id
1 'polypeptide(L)'
;MHLYSNTELCELFKTGAFITHFLQHKQQNSELTVFRFIDMHYLGHDANDNDDAEDRQLPFRNCECQLHMTIAFQHNNTGYTELNHPVAIVTNRFRLYNQFSLPSCYLADIWQPPRQQC
;
A
#
# COMPACT_ATOMS: atom_id res chain seq x y z
N MET A 1 -1.18 -17.48 -10.84
CA MET A 1 -2.59 -17.34 -10.39
C MET A 1 -2.73 -15.97 -9.74
N HIS A 2 -3.31 -14.98 -10.44
CA HIS A 2 -3.28 -13.55 -10.04
C HIS A 2 -4.66 -12.93 -9.75
N LEU A 3 -5.75 -13.72 -9.68
CA LEU A 3 -7.11 -13.17 -9.58
C LEU A 3 -7.57 -12.81 -8.16
N TYR A 4 -6.88 -13.24 -7.12
CA TYR A 4 -7.37 -13.11 -5.73
C TYR A 4 -6.63 -12.03 -4.93
N SER A 5 -5.58 -11.44 -5.50
CA SER A 5 -4.61 -10.63 -4.74
C SER A 5 -5.04 -9.17 -4.53
N ASN A 6 -6.10 -8.70 -5.22
CA ASN A 6 -6.56 -7.30 -5.15
C ASN A 6 -8.09 -7.18 -5.14
N THR A 7 -8.80 -8.25 -4.81
CA THR A 7 -10.27 -8.30 -4.86
C THR A 7 -10.83 -8.44 -3.47
N GLU A 8 -11.92 -7.74 -3.16
CA GLU A 8 -12.71 -7.88 -1.93
C GLU A 8 -13.40 -9.26 -1.80
N LEU A 9 -12.90 -10.31 -2.46
CA LEU A 9 -13.38 -11.70 -2.31
C LEU A 9 -13.27 -12.18 -0.86
N CYS A 10 -12.43 -11.55 -0.04
CA CYS A 10 -12.39 -11.76 1.40
C CYS A 10 -13.73 -11.45 2.08
N GLU A 11 -14.49 -10.47 1.59
CA GLU A 11 -15.84 -10.17 2.05
C GLU A 11 -16.82 -11.31 1.72
N LEU A 12 -16.58 -12.09 0.65
CA LEU A 12 -17.40 -13.27 0.35
C LEU A 12 -17.27 -14.36 1.41
N PHE A 13 -16.16 -14.46 2.16
CA PHE A 13 -16.08 -15.40 3.28
C PHE A 13 -16.98 -14.98 4.46
N LYS A 14 -17.33 -13.68 4.57
CA LYS A 14 -18.29 -13.19 5.56
C LYS A 14 -19.74 -13.47 5.18
N THR A 15 -20.02 -14.03 3.99
CA THR A 15 -21.38 -14.43 3.59
C THR A 15 -22.01 -15.44 4.55
N GLY A 16 -21.20 -16.29 5.21
CA GLY A 16 -21.70 -17.19 6.25
C GLY A 16 -22.28 -16.43 7.45
N ALA A 17 -21.61 -15.36 7.90
CA ALA A 17 -22.09 -14.51 8.98
C ALA A 17 -23.39 -13.79 8.59
N PHE A 18 -23.46 -13.29 7.35
CA PHE A 18 -24.70 -12.69 6.80
C PHE A 18 -25.89 -13.65 6.87
N ILE A 19 -25.72 -14.91 6.46
CA ILE A 19 -26.80 -15.91 6.48
C ILE A 19 -27.26 -16.19 7.91
N THR A 20 -26.30 -16.36 8.84
CA THR A 20 -26.62 -16.61 10.26
C THR A 20 -27.41 -15.44 10.86
N HIS A 21 -26.95 -14.20 10.66
CA HIS A 21 -27.61 -12.99 11.17
C HIS A 21 -29.01 -12.83 10.59
N PHE A 22 -29.15 -13.04 9.28
CA PHE A 22 -30.46 -13.03 8.62
C PHE A 22 -31.42 -14.05 9.21
N LEU A 23 -30.97 -15.28 9.49
CA LEU A 23 -31.80 -16.31 10.10
C LEU A 23 -32.22 -15.97 11.54
N GLN A 24 -31.35 -15.33 12.33
CA GLN A 24 -31.68 -14.87 13.67
C GLN A 24 -32.81 -13.83 13.63
N HIS A 25 -32.71 -12.80 12.79
CA HIS A 25 -33.79 -11.83 12.64
C HIS A 25 -35.05 -12.43 12.02
N LYS A 26 -34.91 -13.42 11.14
CA LYS A 26 -36.07 -14.13 10.56
C LYS A 26 -36.80 -14.99 11.59
N GLN A 27 -36.09 -15.49 12.61
CA GLN A 27 -36.71 -16.20 13.73
C GLN A 27 -37.51 -15.24 14.63
N GLN A 28 -37.03 -14.01 14.80
CA GLN A 28 -37.74 -12.97 15.55
C GLN A 28 -38.91 -12.37 14.75
N ASN A 29 -38.74 -12.21 13.43
CA ASN A 29 -39.68 -11.60 12.52
C ASN A 29 -39.83 -12.47 11.26
N SER A 30 -40.85 -13.33 11.24
CA SER A 30 -41.09 -14.28 10.15
C SER A 30 -41.34 -13.63 8.78
N GLU A 31 -41.88 -12.41 8.77
CA GLU A 31 -42.12 -11.60 7.56
C GLU A 31 -40.88 -10.88 7.03
N LEU A 32 -39.73 -10.98 7.73
CA LEU A 32 -38.50 -10.34 7.28
C LEU A 32 -38.01 -10.95 5.96
N THR A 33 -37.84 -10.06 4.98
CA THR A 33 -37.26 -10.37 3.68
C THR A 33 -35.78 -10.01 3.65
N VAL A 34 -35.03 -10.65 2.75
CA VAL A 34 -33.59 -10.34 2.56
C VAL A 34 -33.39 -8.87 2.19
N PHE A 35 -34.26 -8.30 1.35
CA PHE A 35 -34.19 -6.87 0.99
C PHE A 35 -34.43 -5.96 2.20
N ARG A 36 -35.38 -6.30 3.06
CA ARG A 36 -35.65 -5.54 4.29
C ARG A 36 -34.46 -5.60 5.26
N PHE A 37 -33.82 -6.76 5.37
CA PHE A 37 -32.60 -6.94 6.15
C PHE A 37 -31.45 -6.09 5.59
N ILE A 38 -31.22 -6.10 4.27
CA ILE A 38 -30.21 -5.24 3.63
C ILE A 38 -30.51 -3.75 3.87
N ASP A 39 -31.77 -3.34 3.78
CA ASP A 39 -32.17 -1.95 4.01
C ASP A 39 -31.87 -1.48 5.44
N MET A 40 -32.22 -2.31 6.42
CA MET A 40 -31.95 -2.05 7.84
C MET A 40 -30.44 -1.93 8.11
N HIS A 41 -29.64 -2.84 7.56
CA HIS A 41 -28.22 -2.99 7.89
C HIS A 41 -27.23 -2.27 6.95
N TYR A 42 -27.66 -1.78 5.78
CA TYR A 42 -26.76 -1.10 4.81
C TYR A 42 -27.25 0.27 4.34
N LEU A 43 -28.55 0.56 4.41
CA LEU A 43 -29.12 1.84 3.96
C LEU A 43 -29.36 2.83 5.09
N GLY A 44 -28.89 2.53 6.30
CA GLY A 44 -28.93 3.44 7.46
C GLY A 44 -30.27 3.46 8.18
N HIS A 45 -31.17 2.53 7.90
CA HIS A 45 -32.42 2.30 8.65
C HIS A 45 -32.21 1.35 9.82
N ASP A 46 -31.09 1.51 10.50
CA ASP A 46 -30.66 0.62 11.58
C ASP A 46 -31.67 0.65 12.73
N ALA A 47 -32.09 -0.53 13.20
CA ALA A 47 -33.13 -0.66 14.21
C ALA A 47 -32.63 -0.37 15.63
N ASN A 48 -31.33 -0.09 15.83
CA ASN A 48 -30.72 0.11 17.14
C ASN A 48 -31.11 -1.01 18.13
N ASP A 49 -30.98 -2.24 17.66
CA ASP A 49 -31.28 -3.48 18.37
C ASP A 49 -30.06 -4.03 19.15
N ASN A 50 -29.00 -3.23 19.24
CA ASN A 50 -27.77 -3.52 20.00
C ASN A 50 -27.00 -4.74 19.45
N ASP A 51 -27.09 -4.98 18.13
CA ASP A 51 -26.35 -6.01 17.39
C ASP A 51 -25.02 -5.51 16.78
N ASP A 52 -24.54 -4.32 17.19
CA ASP A 52 -23.31 -3.66 16.71
C ASP A 52 -22.09 -4.59 16.50
N ALA A 53 -21.95 -5.63 17.33
CA ALA A 53 -20.86 -6.59 17.24
C ALA A 53 -21.04 -7.63 16.13
N GLU A 54 -22.28 -8.03 15.84
CA GLU A 54 -22.67 -8.94 14.78
C GLU A 54 -22.67 -8.18 13.44
N ASP A 55 -23.13 -6.94 13.45
CA ASP A 55 -23.09 -5.99 12.35
C ASP A 55 -21.70 -5.78 11.75
N ARG A 56 -20.69 -5.60 12.60
CA ARG A 56 -19.30 -5.45 12.15
C ARG A 56 -18.76 -6.67 11.40
N GLN A 57 -19.38 -7.84 11.57
CA GLN A 57 -19.01 -9.07 10.89
C GLN A 57 -19.70 -9.21 9.52
N LEU A 58 -20.66 -8.35 9.20
CA LEU A 58 -21.35 -8.38 7.92
C LEU A 58 -20.40 -8.01 6.77
N PRO A 59 -20.58 -8.66 5.59
CA PRO A 59 -19.78 -8.35 4.41
C PRO A 59 -19.97 -6.89 4.01
N PHE A 60 -18.90 -6.20 3.62
CA PHE A 60 -18.88 -4.82 3.15
C PHE A 60 -19.35 -3.75 4.17
N ARG A 61 -19.65 -4.10 5.43
CA ARG A 61 -19.97 -3.12 6.49
C ARG A 61 -18.72 -2.38 6.98
N ASN A 62 -17.63 -3.13 7.19
CA ASN A 62 -16.31 -2.60 7.51
C ASN A 62 -15.30 -2.96 6.40
N CYS A 63 -14.54 -1.97 5.93
CA CYS A 63 -13.47 -2.16 4.94
C CYS A 63 -12.19 -2.72 5.61
N GLU A 64 -12.30 -3.88 6.27
CA GLU A 64 -11.21 -4.55 7.00
C GLU A 64 -10.50 -5.63 6.18
N CYS A 65 -10.76 -5.69 4.88
CA CYS A 65 -10.02 -6.52 3.94
C CYS A 65 -8.60 -5.98 3.66
N GLN A 66 -7.78 -5.81 4.69
CA GLN A 66 -6.34 -5.60 4.57
C GLN A 66 -5.64 -6.92 4.26
N LEU A 67 -6.10 -7.64 3.24
CA LEU A 67 -5.44 -8.85 2.77
C LEU A 67 -4.31 -8.45 1.81
N HIS A 68 -3.32 -7.73 2.34
CA HIS A 68 -2.05 -7.49 1.67
C HIS A 68 -1.20 -8.79 1.71
N MET A 69 -1.73 -9.87 1.14
CA MET A 69 -0.95 -11.09 0.92
C MET A 69 -0.11 -10.92 -0.33
N THR A 70 1.05 -10.29 -0.16
CA THR A 70 2.13 -10.34 -1.16
C THR A 70 2.76 -11.73 -1.10
N ILE A 71 2.16 -12.71 -1.78
CA ILE A 71 2.78 -14.02 -1.95
C ILE A 71 3.84 -13.86 -3.04
N ALA A 72 5.07 -13.54 -2.65
CA ALA A 72 6.21 -13.52 -3.56
C ALA A 72 6.51 -14.96 -4.00
N PHE A 73 6.01 -15.35 -5.17
CA PHE A 73 6.48 -16.57 -5.83
C PHE A 73 7.92 -16.32 -6.28
N GLN A 74 8.89 -16.77 -5.48
CA GLN A 74 10.29 -16.83 -5.89
C GLN A 74 10.39 -17.89 -6.98
N HIS A 75 10.25 -17.48 -8.24
CA HIS A 75 10.62 -18.33 -9.36
C HIS A 75 12.15 -18.39 -9.36
N ASN A 76 12.71 -19.51 -8.89
CA ASN A 76 14.13 -19.82 -8.97
C ASN A 76 14.53 -20.05 -10.43
N ASN A 77 14.54 -18.99 -11.24
CA ASN A 77 15.17 -19.03 -12.54
C ASN A 77 16.66 -18.80 -12.31
N THR A 78 17.41 -19.87 -12.07
CA THR A 78 18.89 -19.86 -12.04
C THR A 78 19.42 -19.75 -13.47
N GLY A 79 18.97 -18.74 -14.20
CA GLY A 79 19.44 -18.37 -15.53
C GLY A 79 19.78 -16.90 -15.51
N TYR A 80 20.95 -16.56 -14.97
CA TYR A 80 21.49 -15.21 -15.15
C TYR A 80 21.79 -15.03 -16.64
N THR A 81 21.22 -14.00 -17.25
CA THR A 81 21.67 -13.53 -18.55
C THR A 81 22.80 -12.55 -18.29
N GLU A 82 24.04 -12.95 -18.59
CA GLU A 82 25.16 -12.02 -18.56
C GLU A 82 24.96 -10.96 -19.64
N LEU A 83 24.53 -9.79 -19.19
CA LEU A 83 24.25 -8.66 -20.03
C LEU A 83 25.59 -7.95 -20.33
N ASN A 84 26.38 -8.56 -21.22
CA ASN A 84 27.65 -8.01 -21.71
C ASN A 84 27.41 -6.73 -22.54
N HIS A 85 27.16 -5.62 -21.85
CA HIS A 85 27.16 -4.30 -22.47
C HIS A 85 28.61 -3.86 -22.68
N PRO A 86 29.02 -3.46 -23.90
CA PRO A 86 30.31 -2.83 -24.08
C PRO A 86 30.30 -1.50 -23.34
N VAL A 87 31.03 -1.43 -22.21
CA VAL A 87 31.26 -0.18 -21.49
C VAL A 87 32.21 0.67 -22.33
N ALA A 88 31.68 1.70 -22.98
CA ALA A 88 32.52 2.72 -23.59
C ALA A 88 33.15 3.56 -22.48
N ILE A 89 34.45 3.36 -22.22
CA ILE A 89 35.21 4.21 -21.31
C ILE A 89 35.44 5.55 -22.01
N VAL A 90 34.56 6.51 -21.78
CA VAL A 90 34.75 7.89 -22.24
C VAL A 90 35.77 8.55 -21.32
N THR A 91 37.04 8.56 -21.72
CA THR A 91 38.05 9.38 -21.05
C THR A 91 37.81 10.84 -21.43
N ASN A 92 37.10 11.57 -20.58
CA ASN A 92 37.02 13.02 -20.72
C ASN A 92 38.37 13.61 -20.31
N ARG A 93 39.25 13.88 -21.28
CA ARG A 93 40.51 14.56 -21.02
C ARG A 93 40.20 16.02 -20.71
N PHE A 94 40.01 16.33 -19.43
CA PHE A 94 39.95 17.70 -18.98
C PHE A 94 41.29 18.38 -19.29
N ARG A 95 41.26 19.57 -19.90
CA ARG A 95 42.44 20.41 -20.04
C ARG A 95 42.78 20.95 -18.66
N LEU A 96 43.75 20.34 -17.99
CA LEU A 96 44.33 20.90 -16.77
C LEU A 96 45.08 22.19 -17.17
N TYR A 97 44.64 23.31 -16.60
CA TYR A 97 45.35 24.58 -16.79
C TYR A 97 46.56 24.61 -15.85
N ASN A 98 47.69 25.14 -16.33
CA ASN A 98 48.89 25.23 -15.51
C ASN A 98 48.67 26.25 -14.38
N GLN A 99 48.61 25.77 -13.14
CA GLN A 99 48.36 26.59 -11.95
C GLN A 99 49.62 27.24 -11.36
N PHE A 100 50.79 27.10 -12.00
CA PHE A 100 52.07 27.64 -11.50
C PHE A 100 52.06 29.16 -11.27
N SER A 101 51.21 29.90 -11.99
CA SER A 101 51.09 31.37 -11.85
C SER A 101 49.94 31.81 -10.93
N LEU A 102 49.18 30.88 -10.36
CA LEU A 102 48.15 31.22 -9.38
C LEU A 102 48.80 31.48 -8.02
N PRO A 103 48.55 32.64 -7.39
CA PRO A 103 49.00 32.88 -6.02
C PRO A 103 48.41 31.84 -5.08
N SER A 104 49.27 31.07 -4.40
CA SER A 104 48.90 30.01 -3.43
C SER A 104 47.94 30.51 -2.33
N CYS A 105 47.96 31.80 -2.03
CA CYS A 105 47.12 32.43 -1.01
C CYS A 105 45.62 32.46 -1.35
N TYR A 106 45.21 32.26 -2.61
CA TYR A 106 43.78 32.30 -2.99
C TYR A 106 43.00 31.09 -2.43
N LEU A 107 43.64 29.93 -2.27
CA LEU A 107 42.99 28.73 -1.74
C LEU A 107 42.71 28.82 -0.22
N ALA A 108 43.50 29.62 0.50
CA ALA A 108 43.31 29.85 1.94
C ALA A 108 42.14 30.82 2.24
N ASP A 109 41.62 31.53 1.23
CA ASP A 109 40.51 32.48 1.37
C ASP A 109 39.14 31.82 1.17
N ILE A 110 39.10 30.61 0.60
CA ILE A 110 37.85 29.87 0.30
C ILE A 110 37.18 29.35 1.58
N TRP A 111 37.96 29.03 2.62
CA TRP A 111 37.48 28.41 3.86
C TRP A 111 37.61 29.30 5.09
N GLN A 112 37.50 30.63 4.93
CA GLN A 112 37.49 31.52 6.08
C GLN A 112 36.07 31.70 6.65
N PRO A 113 35.90 31.62 7.98
CA PRO A 113 34.64 32.00 8.61
C PRO A 113 34.36 33.50 8.41
N PRO A 114 33.10 33.94 8.48
CA PRO A 114 32.72 35.33 8.28
C PRO A 114 33.47 36.27 9.24
N ARG A 115 34.15 37.27 8.69
CA ARG A 115 34.89 38.28 9.47
C ARG A 115 33.90 39.21 10.17
N GLN A 116 33.93 39.23 11.50
CA GLN A 116 33.13 40.20 12.26
C GLN A 116 33.81 41.57 12.20
N GLN A 117 33.06 42.59 11.77
CA GLN A 117 33.49 43.98 11.80
C GLN A 117 33.35 44.51 13.24
N CYS A 118 34.39 45.13 13.78
CA CYS A 118 34.33 45.99 14.96
C CYS A 118 34.23 47.45 14.51
#